data_AF-X1V904-F1
#
_entry.id   AF-X1V904-F1
#
_cell.length_a   1.000
_cell.length_b   1.000
_cell.length_c   1.000
_cell.angle_alpha   90.00
_cell.angle_beta   90.00
_cell.angle_gamma   90.00
#
_symmetry.space_group_name_H-M   'P 1'
#
loop_
_entity.id
_entity.type
_entity.pdbx_description
1 polymer ?
#
loop_
_entity_poly.entity_id
_entity_poly.type
_entity_poly.pdbx_seq_one_letter_code
_entity_poly.pdbx_strand_id
1 'polypeptide(L)'
;ADKIIKLEENEINNAEIIVISYGITSRVTTRAVQQARKAGVKVGTIRLITVWPFPEKRIKELAKKIKAFVVPEINYGQIVREVERCAEGQAPAIPVPHCGGWVHDPDVIFKAIKEASK
;
A
#
# COMPACT_ATOMS: atom_id res chain seq x y z
N ALA A 1 11.13 19.42 -3.15
CA ALA A 1 10.35 18.28 -2.62
C ALA A 1 11.13 16.97 -2.78
N ASP A 2 11.52 16.59 -4.00
CA ASP A 2 12.08 15.26 -4.33
C ASP A 2 13.28 14.81 -3.46
N LYS A 3 14.15 15.73 -3.02
CA LYS A 3 15.33 15.42 -2.18
C LYS A 3 15.01 14.85 -0.79
N ILE A 4 13.79 15.05 -0.29
CA ILE A 4 13.38 14.58 1.04
C ILE A 4 12.34 13.46 0.99
N ILE A 5 11.91 13.07 -0.22
CA ILE A 5 11.02 11.92 -0.41
C ILE A 5 11.83 10.65 -0.17
N LYS A 6 11.47 9.92 0.87
CA LYS A 6 12.12 8.65 1.24
C LYS A 6 11.06 7.56 1.28
N LEU A 7 11.30 6.50 0.52
CA LEU A 7 10.47 5.31 0.42
C LEU A 7 11.33 4.09 0.70
N GLU A 8 10.76 3.11 1.39
CA GLU A 8 11.30 1.76 1.43
C GLU A 8 10.42 0.86 0.58
N GLU A 9 11.00 0.32 -0.47
CA GLU A 9 10.32 -0.50 -1.45
C GLU A 9 10.80 -1.95 -1.34
N ASN A 10 9.86 -2.90 -1.41
CA ASN A 10 10.20 -4.31 -1.44
C ASN A 10 9.39 -5.02 -2.53
N GLU A 11 10.10 -5.69 -3.43
CA GLU A 11 9.57 -6.58 -4.47
C GLU A 11 8.53 -5.94 -5.39
N ILE A 12 8.80 -4.69 -5.76
CA ILE A 12 7.92 -3.89 -6.61
C ILE A 12 7.98 -4.34 -8.09
N ASN A 13 9.13 -4.84 -8.55
CA ASN A 13 9.38 -5.08 -9.98
C ASN A 13 8.47 -6.14 -10.63
N ASN A 14 7.94 -7.09 -9.86
CA ASN A 14 7.06 -8.15 -10.34
C ASN A 14 5.76 -8.23 -9.53
N ALA A 15 5.40 -7.14 -8.86
CA ALA A 15 4.17 -7.06 -8.08
C ALA A 15 2.97 -6.75 -8.97
N GLU A 16 1.88 -7.51 -8.82
CA GLU A 16 0.57 -7.16 -9.35
C GLU A 16 -0.24 -6.32 -8.36
N ILE A 17 0.06 -6.44 -7.07
CA ILE A 17 -0.57 -5.68 -5.98
C ILE A 17 0.52 -4.98 -5.18
N ILE A 18 0.33 -3.70 -4.87
CA ILE A 18 1.26 -2.95 -4.02
C ILE A 18 0.55 -2.50 -2.76
N VAL A 19 1.10 -2.86 -1.59
CA VAL A 19 0.61 -2.37 -0.31
C VAL A 19 1.37 -1.11 0.09
N ILE A 20 0.67 0.00 0.27
CA ILE A 20 1.25 1.27 0.71
C ILE A 20 0.94 1.45 2.19
N SER A 21 1.98 1.59 3.01
CA SER A 21 1.83 1.72 4.46
C SER A 21 2.78 2.77 5.03
N TYR A 22 2.52 3.21 6.26
CA TYR A 22 3.37 4.14 7.00
C TYR A 22 3.20 3.95 8.50
N GLY A 23 4.12 4.50 9.29
CA GLY A 23 4.06 4.44 10.75
C GLY A 23 4.01 3.01 11.30
N ILE A 24 3.15 2.80 12.32
CA ILE A 24 3.01 1.49 12.98
C ILE A 24 2.38 0.44 12.06
N THR A 25 1.50 0.84 11.13
CA THR A 25 0.80 -0.06 10.22
C THR A 25 1.76 -0.79 9.29
N SER A 26 2.91 -0.20 8.97
CA SER A 26 3.96 -0.88 8.18
C SER A 26 4.49 -2.15 8.84
N ARG A 27 4.58 -2.20 10.18
CA ARG A 27 5.02 -3.42 10.89
C ARG A 27 4.00 -4.55 10.77
N VAL A 28 2.71 -4.23 10.90
CA VAL A 28 1.62 -5.21 10.75
C VAL A 28 1.55 -5.74 9.31
N THR A 29 1.72 -4.83 8.35
CA THR A 29 1.66 -5.13 6.91
C THR A 29 2.65 -6.21 6.51
N THR A 30 3.85 -6.26 7.11
CA THR A 30 4.86 -7.29 6.82
C THR A 30 4.31 -8.71 6.95
N ARG A 31 3.54 -8.99 8.00
CA ARG A 31 2.96 -10.34 8.22
C ARG A 31 1.89 -10.67 7.17
N ALA A 32 1.00 -9.71 6.88
CA ALA A 32 -0.05 -9.88 5.88
C ALA A 32 0.53 -10.15 4.47
N VAL A 33 1.60 -9.43 4.12
CA VAL A 33 2.30 -9.57 2.84
C VAL A 33 3.01 -10.93 2.75
N GLN A 34 3.64 -11.39 3.83
CA GLN A 34 4.22 -12.73 3.89
C GLN A 34 3.17 -13.83 3.70
N GLN A 35 1.99 -13.70 4.32
CA GLN A 35 0.88 -14.63 4.11
C GLN A 35 0.39 -14.60 2.66
N ALA A 36 0.20 -13.41 2.07
CA ALA A 36 -0.21 -13.24 0.68
C ALA A 36 0.76 -13.88 -0.32
N ARG A 37 2.08 -13.71 -0.11
CA ARG A 37 3.09 -14.37 -0.95
C ARG A 37 3.08 -15.88 -0.82
N LYS A 38 2.93 -16.41 0.40
CA LYS A 38 2.78 -17.87 0.62
C LYS A 38 1.54 -18.43 -0.09
N ALA A 39 0.51 -17.61 -0.26
CA ALA A 39 -0.68 -17.93 -1.04
C ALA A 39 -0.52 -17.72 -2.56
N GLY A 40 0.69 -17.41 -3.04
CA GLY A 40 1.00 -17.25 -4.47
C GLY A 40 0.71 -15.85 -5.04
N VAL A 41 0.31 -14.88 -4.22
CA VAL A 41 0.03 -13.52 -4.70
C VAL A 41 1.34 -12.76 -4.92
N LYS A 42 1.48 -12.16 -6.11
CA LYS A 42 2.59 -11.27 -6.47
C LYS A 42 2.40 -9.90 -5.81
N VAL A 43 2.77 -9.79 -4.54
CA VAL A 43 2.60 -8.57 -3.75
C VAL A 43 3.92 -7.89 -3.40
N GLY A 44 4.00 -6.60 -3.73
CA GLY A 44 5.06 -5.67 -3.34
C GLY A 44 4.61 -4.74 -2.22
N THR A 45 5.55 -4.05 -1.58
CA THR A 45 5.25 -3.10 -0.51
C THR A 45 6.02 -1.81 -0.66
N ILE A 46 5.34 -0.70 -0.36
CA ILE A 46 5.97 0.62 -0.20
C ILE A 46 5.69 1.10 1.21
N ARG A 47 6.74 1.36 1.96
CA ARG A 47 6.67 2.09 3.23
C ARG A 47 7.05 3.54 3.00
N LEU A 48 6.14 4.45 3.31
CA LEU A 48 6.41 5.88 3.31
C LEU A 48 7.24 6.21 4.56
N ILE A 49 8.51 6.58 4.36
CA ILE A 49 9.36 7.14 5.43
C ILE A 49 9.01 8.61 5.59
N THR A 50 8.89 9.30 4.45
CA THR A 50 8.39 10.65 4.35
C THR A 50 6.96 10.58 3.83
N VAL A 51 5.99 10.90 4.69
CA VAL A 51 4.57 10.93 4.31
C VAL A 51 4.27 12.15 3.43
N TRP A 52 4.89 13.29 3.78
CA TRP A 52 4.79 14.54 3.02
C TRP A 52 6.16 15.19 2.86
N PRO A 53 6.56 15.64 1.66
CA PRO A 53 5.82 15.64 0.38
C PRO A 53 5.53 14.24 -0.16
N PHE A 54 4.35 14.07 -0.77
CA PHE A 54 3.86 12.77 -1.26
C PHE A 54 4.59 12.34 -2.56
N PRO A 55 4.91 11.04 -2.74
CA PRO A 55 5.67 10.54 -3.90
C PRO A 55 4.83 10.38 -5.19
N GLU A 56 4.19 11.45 -5.65
CA GLU A 56 3.22 11.43 -6.77
C GLU A 56 3.76 10.73 -8.03
N LYS A 57 5.00 11.08 -8.44
CA LYS A 57 5.66 10.51 -9.62
C LYS A 57 5.78 8.99 -9.54
N ARG A 58 6.12 8.47 -8.35
CA ARG A 58 6.34 7.04 -8.14
C ARG A 58 5.01 6.29 -8.14
N ILE A 59 3.98 6.83 -7.49
CA ILE A 59 2.63 6.24 -7.52
C ILE A 59 2.10 6.17 -8.96
N LYS A 60 2.22 7.27 -9.72
CA LYS A 60 1.78 7.33 -11.13
C LYS A 60 2.52 6.35 -12.04
N GLU A 61 3.82 6.13 -11.81
CA GLU A 61 4.59 5.13 -12.57
C GLU A 61 4.10 3.71 -12.30
N LEU A 62 3.85 3.38 -11.03
CA LEU A 62 3.46 2.05 -10.59
C LEU A 62 2.01 1.73 -10.95
N ALA A 63 1.11 2.71 -10.89
CA ALA A 63 -0.29 2.54 -11.22
C ALA A 63 -0.51 1.99 -12.64
N LYS A 64 0.43 2.24 -13.57
CA LYS A 64 0.39 1.73 -14.95
C LYS A 64 0.79 0.25 -15.09
N LYS A 65 1.39 -0.33 -14.05
CA LYS A 65 2.05 -1.65 -14.09
C LYS A 65 1.35 -2.69 -13.21
N ILE A 66 0.46 -2.27 -12.33
CA ILE A 66 -0.16 -3.11 -11.30
C ILE A 66 -1.67 -3.14 -11.45
N LYS A 67 -2.32 -4.11 -10.80
CA LYS A 67 -3.79 -4.24 -10.76
C LYS A 67 -4.43 -3.33 -9.72
N ALA A 68 -3.81 -3.15 -8.55
CA ALA A 68 -4.37 -2.33 -7.48
C ALA A 68 -3.31 -1.93 -6.44
N PHE A 69 -3.59 -0.82 -5.75
CA PHE A 69 -2.95 -0.48 -4.47
C PHE A 69 -3.85 -0.91 -3.32
N VAL A 70 -3.26 -1.40 -2.23
CA VAL A 70 -3.96 -1.65 -0.96
C VAL A 70 -3.35 -0.73 0.09
N VAL A 71 -4.19 0.04 0.79
CA VAL A 71 -3.73 1.10 1.69
C VAL A 71 -4.31 0.87 3.09
N PRO A 72 -3.64 0.05 3.93
CA PRO A 72 -3.97 -0.04 5.34
C PRO A 72 -3.48 1.21 6.08
N GLU A 73 -4.41 1.88 6.74
CA GLU A 73 -4.09 3.06 7.55
C GLU A 73 -5.00 3.19 8.77
N ILE A 74 -4.46 3.68 9.88
CA ILE A 74 -5.21 3.93 11.12
C ILE A 74 -5.80 5.34 11.06
N ASN A 75 -6.67 5.51 10.07
CA ASN A 75 -7.60 6.62 9.89
C ASN A 75 -8.62 6.19 8.81
N TYR A 76 -9.46 7.14 8.38
CA TYR A 76 -10.52 6.93 7.40
C TYR A 76 -10.28 7.65 6.06
N GLY A 77 -9.04 7.68 5.61
CA GLY A 77 -8.71 8.04 4.23
C GLY A 77 -7.88 9.31 4.10
N GLN A 78 -6.64 9.28 4.59
CA GLN A 78 -5.66 10.32 4.30
C GLN A 78 -4.80 9.90 3.12
N ILE A 79 -4.04 8.82 3.25
CA ILE A 79 -3.08 8.41 2.22
C ILE A 79 -3.76 7.70 1.06
N VAL A 80 -4.83 6.94 1.30
CA VAL A 80 -5.53 6.25 0.20
C VAL A 80 -6.05 7.24 -0.85
N ARG A 81 -6.51 8.43 -0.42
CA ARG A 81 -7.02 9.46 -1.32
C ARG A 81 -5.92 10.10 -2.14
N GLU A 82 -4.73 10.30 -1.55
CA GLU A 82 -3.56 10.77 -2.28
C GLU A 82 -3.07 9.75 -3.31
N VAL A 83 -3.09 8.47 -2.94
CA VAL A 83 -2.78 7.36 -3.87
C VAL A 83 -3.77 7.34 -5.02
N GLU A 84 -5.07 7.40 -4.73
CA GLU A 84 -6.14 7.42 -5.73
C GLU A 84 -5.99 8.61 -6.69
N ARG A 85 -5.76 9.82 -6.15
CA ARG A 85 -5.51 11.03 -6.96
C ARG A 85 -4.33 10.85 -7.90
N CYS A 86 -3.22 10.31 -7.41
CA CYS A 86 -1.99 10.15 -8.20
C CYS A 86 -2.06 8.97 -9.18
N ALA A 87 -2.88 7.96 -8.88
CA ALA A 87 -3.10 6.82 -9.75
C ALA A 87 -3.93 7.17 -10.98
N GLU A 88 -4.72 8.25 -10.95
CA GLU A 88 -5.47 8.79 -12.11
C GLU A 88 -6.33 7.71 -12.80
N GLY A 89 -6.93 6.81 -12.02
CA GLY A 89 -7.77 5.72 -12.51
C GLY A 89 -7.01 4.56 -13.19
N GLN A 90 -5.67 4.59 -13.25
CA GLN A 90 -4.88 3.50 -13.84
C GLN A 90 -4.88 2.24 -12.97
N ALA A 91 -4.91 2.41 -11.65
CA ALA A 91 -5.10 1.33 -10.68
C ALA A 91 -5.94 1.85 -9.51
N PRO A 92 -6.95 1.09 -9.04
CA PRO A 92 -7.72 1.45 -7.86
C PRO A 92 -6.86 1.46 -6.60
N ALA A 93 -7.16 2.40 -5.69
CA ALA A 93 -6.61 2.44 -4.35
C ALA A 93 -7.64 1.90 -3.36
N ILE A 94 -7.40 0.70 -2.84
CA ILE A 94 -8.32 -0.01 -1.96
C ILE A 94 -8.02 0.37 -0.50
N PRO A 95 -8.93 1.05 0.21
CA PRO A 95 -8.72 1.43 1.60
C PRO A 95 -8.89 0.22 2.54
N VAL A 96 -8.02 0.13 3.56
CA VAL A 96 -8.22 -0.75 4.71
C VAL A 96 -8.20 0.12 5.98
N PRO A 97 -9.31 0.84 6.27
CA PRO A 97 -9.34 1.84 7.33
C PRO A 97 -9.40 1.18 8.72
N HIS A 98 -8.95 1.91 9.73
CA HIS A 98 -9.04 1.50 11.13
C HIS A 98 -9.19 2.74 12.03
N CYS A 99 -10.15 2.70 12.96
CA CYS A 99 -10.49 3.86 13.81
C CYS A 99 -9.45 4.22 14.87
N GLY A 100 -8.51 3.32 15.17
CA GLY A 100 -7.49 3.51 16.20
C GLY A 100 -7.82 2.76 17.48
N GLY A 101 -7.12 3.07 18.56
CA GLY A 101 -7.19 2.34 19.84
C GLY A 101 -6.32 1.09 19.90
N TRP A 102 -6.07 0.45 18.75
CA TRP A 102 -5.12 -0.66 18.57
C TRP A 102 -4.61 -0.69 17.12
N VAL A 103 -3.71 -1.63 16.84
CA VAL A 103 -3.15 -1.85 15.49
C VAL A 103 -4.08 -2.75 14.67
N HIS A 104 -3.94 -2.71 13.33
CA HIS A 104 -4.64 -3.64 12.44
C HIS A 104 -4.38 -5.11 12.80
N ASP A 105 -5.39 -5.94 12.55
CA ASP A 105 -5.20 -7.38 12.40
C ASP A 105 -4.56 -7.67 11.02
N PRO A 106 -3.41 -8.38 10.97
CA PRO A 106 -2.79 -8.79 9.71
C PRO A 106 -3.74 -9.53 8.76
N ASP A 107 -4.66 -10.33 9.28
CA ASP A 107 -5.53 -11.18 8.45
C ASP A 107 -6.56 -10.33 7.67
N VAL A 108 -6.94 -9.16 8.20
CA VAL A 108 -7.80 -8.19 7.48
C VAL A 108 -7.06 -7.61 6.27
N ILE A 109 -5.77 -7.25 6.45
CA ILE A 109 -4.93 -6.74 5.35
C ILE A 109 -4.69 -7.85 4.33
N PHE A 110 -4.40 -9.07 4.77
CA PHE A 110 -4.22 -10.24 3.90
C PHE A 110 -5.47 -10.52 3.04
N LYS A 111 -6.66 -10.47 3.64
CA LYS A 111 -7.93 -10.65 2.92
C LYS A 111 -8.10 -9.58 1.83
N ALA A 112 -7.84 -8.31 2.15
CA ALA A 112 -7.90 -7.22 1.18
C ALA A 112 -6.90 -7.41 0.02
N ILE A 113 -5.66 -7.82 0.30
CA ILE A 113 -4.67 -8.15 -0.74
C ILE A 113 -5.18 -9.27 -1.65
N LYS A 114 -5.76 -10.33 -1.07
CA LYS A 114 -6.26 -11.48 -1.83
C LYS A 114 -7.46 -11.12 -2.70
N GLU A 115 -8.36 -10.27 -2.20
CA GLU A 115 -9.51 -9.77 -2.96
C GLU A 115 -9.08 -8.87 -4.11
N ALA A 116 -8.09 -8.00 -3.89
CA ALA A 116 -7.52 -7.12 -4.91
C ALA A 116 -6.76 -7.89 -6.02
N SER A 117 -6.27 -9.10 -5.73
CA SER A 117 -5.52 -9.92 -6.68
C SER A 117 -6.40 -10.74 -7.64
N LYS A 118 -7.70 -10.84 -7.37
CA LYS A 118 -8.65 -11.55 -8.23
C LYS A 118 -8.96 -10.71 -9.46
#